data_AF-A0A498F1B7-F1
#
_entry.id   AF-A0A498F1B7-F1
#
_cell.length_a   1.000
_cell.length_b   1.000
_cell.length_c   1.000
_cell.angle_alpha   90.00
_cell.angle_beta   90.00
_cell.angle_gamma   90.00
#
_symmetry.space_group_name_H-M   'P 1'
#
loop_
_entity.id
_entity.type
_entity.pdbx_description
1 polymer ?
#
loop_
_entity_poly.entity_id
_entity_poly.type
_entity_poly.pdbx_seq_one_letter_code
_entity_poly.pdbx_strand_id
1 'polypeptide(L)'
;MTQYVLKPSVVKNCFWRLVETPIHRLFPGYLCLQQQAGLEGRTTNLSFPYNEFFDSYFQVIEGDKPYLVPFTQAQNPSETSLWFNENVAGTYAPSSLRSTSPLMQVATLEEGGHNAKWALNTDHWKLARLNISDGEQIPIESLSAFLFRDYAFDTDDPSAYTLVSAFAEEFGYDIGGTAFAHLYETGDSNITEEAFEKHE
;
A
#
# COMPACT_ATOMS: atom_id res chain seq x y z
N MET A 1 -1.26 -6.54 27.38
CA MET A 1 -2.00 -6.04 26.22
C MET A 1 -2.76 -7.22 25.64
N THR A 2 -4.00 -6.99 25.23
CA THR A 2 -4.80 -8.00 24.53
C THR A 2 -4.50 -7.93 23.04
N GLN A 3 -4.51 -9.08 22.37
CA GLN A 3 -4.32 -9.15 20.93
C GLN A 3 -5.67 -9.04 20.23
N TYR A 4 -5.72 -8.27 19.15
CA TYR A 4 -6.92 -8.09 18.34
C TYR A 4 -6.64 -8.28 16.86
N VAL A 5 -7.56 -8.92 16.15
CA VAL A 5 -7.53 -9.08 14.69
C VAL A 5 -8.76 -8.43 14.06
N LEU A 6 -8.64 -7.99 12.82
CA LEU A 6 -9.77 -7.39 12.09
C LEU A 6 -10.78 -8.45 11.65
N LYS A 7 -12.07 -8.12 11.74
CA LYS A 7 -13.14 -8.97 11.21
C LYS A 7 -13.04 -9.07 9.68
N PRO A 8 -13.18 -10.27 9.08
CA PRO A 8 -13.15 -10.43 7.62
C PRO A 8 -14.17 -9.58 6.86
N SER A 9 -15.35 -9.33 7.45
CA SER A 9 -16.38 -8.47 6.86
C SER A 9 -15.94 -7.00 6.75
N VAL A 10 -15.17 -6.50 7.72
CA VAL A 10 -14.61 -5.15 7.72
C VAL A 10 -13.54 -5.02 6.65
N VAL A 11 -12.62 -5.99 6.58
CA VAL A 11 -11.57 -6.05 5.54
C VAL A 11 -12.20 -6.08 4.15
N LYS A 12 -13.25 -6.88 3.94
CA LYS A 12 -13.97 -6.94 2.66
C LYS A 12 -14.57 -5.60 2.25
N ASN A 13 -15.16 -4.86 3.18
CA ASN A 13 -15.72 -3.53 2.89
C ASN A 13 -14.62 -2.53 2.52
N CYS A 14 -13.51 -2.53 3.25
CA CYS A 14 -12.34 -1.70 2.98
C CYS A 14 -11.73 -2.03 1.60
N PHE A 15 -11.62 -3.31 1.28
CA PHE A 15 -11.17 -3.79 -0.03
C PHE A 15 -12.01 -3.22 -1.17
N TRP A 16 -13.34 -3.32 -1.11
CA TRP A 16 -14.19 -2.80 -2.19
C TRP A 16 -14.13 -1.28 -2.30
N ARG A 17 -13.98 -0.55 -1.20
CA ARG A 17 -13.74 0.89 -1.25
C ARG A 17 -12.44 1.23 -1.98
N LEU A 18 -11.36 0.50 -1.72
CA LEU A 18 -10.09 0.68 -2.44
C LEU A 18 -10.25 0.41 -3.93
N VAL A 19 -11.01 -0.63 -4.31
CA VAL A 19 -11.32 -0.96 -5.71
C VAL A 19 -12.11 0.15 -6.41
N GLU A 20 -13.01 0.83 -5.69
CA GLU A 20 -13.81 1.95 -6.20
C GLU A 20 -13.03 3.28 -6.23
N THR A 21 -11.91 3.37 -5.51
CA THR A 21 -11.04 4.56 -5.50
C THR A 21 -10.10 4.52 -6.72
N PRO A 22 -9.90 5.64 -7.45
CA PRO A 22 -9.10 5.67 -8.68
C PRO A 22 -7.58 5.59 -8.44
N ILE A 23 -7.12 4.54 -7.77
CA ILE A 23 -5.72 4.29 -7.43
C ILE A 23 -5.08 3.44 -8.53
N HIS A 24 -4.02 3.92 -9.14
CA HIS A 24 -3.32 3.22 -10.19
C HIS A 24 -2.67 1.93 -9.67
N ARG A 25 -2.72 0.88 -10.49
CA ARG A 25 -2.18 -0.47 -10.22
C ARG A 25 -0.69 -0.56 -9.87
N LEU A 26 0.06 0.54 -9.97
CA LEU A 26 1.48 0.63 -9.61
C LEU A 26 1.70 1.23 -8.21
N PHE A 27 0.62 1.55 -7.50
CA PHE A 27 0.68 2.04 -6.13
C PHE A 27 1.41 1.10 -5.16
N PRO A 28 1.28 -0.25 -5.24
CA PRO A 28 2.09 -1.13 -4.39
C PRO A 28 3.58 -0.88 -4.55
N GLY A 29 4.01 -0.50 -5.76
CA GLY A 29 5.40 -0.21 -5.99
C GLY A 29 5.88 1.08 -5.33
N TYR A 30 5.02 2.10 -5.28
CA TYR A 30 5.30 3.30 -4.50
C TYR A 30 5.33 2.99 -2.99
N LEU A 31 4.39 2.20 -2.49
CA LEU A 31 4.35 1.79 -1.08
C LEU A 31 5.63 1.05 -0.67
N CYS A 32 6.14 0.15 -1.50
CA CYS A 32 7.39 -0.55 -1.24
C CYS A 32 8.57 0.44 -1.12
N LEU A 33 8.72 1.37 -2.06
CA LEU A 33 9.78 2.39 -1.99
C LEU A 33 9.63 3.29 -0.76
N GLN A 34 8.40 3.66 -0.41
CA GLN A 34 8.11 4.44 0.78
C GLN A 34 8.52 3.70 2.06
N GLN A 35 8.17 2.42 2.18
CA GLN A 35 8.55 1.59 3.31
C GLN A 35 10.08 1.51 3.44
N GLN A 36 10.78 1.23 2.33
CA GLN A 36 12.24 1.19 2.32
C GLN A 36 12.85 2.53 2.73
N ALA A 37 12.28 3.64 2.26
CA ALA A 37 12.74 4.97 2.66
C ALA A 37 12.55 5.23 4.16
N GLY A 38 11.43 4.78 4.72
CA GLY A 38 11.15 4.83 6.16
C GLY A 38 12.16 4.00 6.97
N LEU A 39 12.37 2.74 6.59
CA LEU A 39 13.28 1.81 7.26
C LEU A 39 14.74 2.28 7.22
N GLU A 40 15.18 2.83 6.09
CA GLU A 40 16.58 3.21 5.89
C GLU A 40 16.87 4.69 6.22
N GLY A 41 15.83 5.50 6.48
CA GLY A 41 15.96 6.92 6.78
C GLY A 41 16.54 7.76 5.63
N ARG A 42 16.35 7.32 4.38
CA ARG A 42 16.89 7.95 3.17
C ARG A 42 15.92 7.79 2.01
N THR A 43 16.02 8.64 0.98
CA THR A 43 15.13 8.58 -0.19
C THR A 43 15.84 8.18 -1.48
N THR A 44 17.13 7.90 -1.44
CA THR A 44 17.97 7.50 -2.58
C THR A 44 18.59 6.13 -2.34
N ASN A 45 19.09 5.49 -3.40
CA ASN A 45 19.74 4.18 -3.40
C ASN A 45 18.91 3.06 -2.72
N LEU A 46 17.58 3.16 -2.84
CA LEU A 46 16.62 2.24 -2.24
C LEU A 46 16.66 0.91 -3.00
N SER A 47 16.69 -0.20 -2.25
CA SER A 47 16.37 -1.52 -2.80
C SER A 47 14.87 -1.65 -3.06
N PHE A 48 14.51 -2.59 -3.93
CA PHE A 48 13.13 -2.90 -4.19
C PHE A 48 12.86 -4.41 -4.01
N PRO A 49 12.54 -4.85 -2.77
CA PRO A 49 12.24 -6.25 -2.48
C PRO A 49 10.80 -6.62 -2.89
N TYR A 50 10.55 -6.69 -4.20
CA TYR A 50 9.20 -6.90 -4.75
C TYR A 50 8.46 -8.09 -4.15
N ASN A 51 9.08 -9.26 -4.13
CA ASN A 51 8.39 -10.48 -3.71
C ASN A 51 8.07 -10.44 -2.22
N GLU A 52 9.06 -10.13 -1.38
CA GLU A 52 8.86 -10.04 0.08
C GLU A 52 7.77 -9.03 0.45
N PHE A 53 7.72 -7.89 -0.24
CA PHE A 53 6.68 -6.88 -0.02
C PHE A 53 5.28 -7.39 -0.43
N PHE A 54 5.17 -8.05 -1.59
CA PHE A 54 3.89 -8.58 -2.06
C PHE A 54 3.42 -9.78 -1.25
N ASP A 55 4.32 -10.65 -0.83
CA ASP A 55 4.06 -11.78 0.05
C ASP A 55 3.52 -11.28 1.39
N SER A 56 4.12 -10.22 1.95
CA SER A 56 3.70 -9.67 3.25
C SER A 56 2.31 -9.03 3.23
N TYR A 57 1.96 -8.29 2.16
CA TYR A 57 0.76 -7.44 2.18
C TYR A 57 -0.34 -7.82 1.21
N PHE A 58 -0.02 -8.52 0.11
CA PHE A 58 -0.98 -8.76 -0.97
C PHE A 58 -1.28 -10.24 -1.19
N GLN A 59 -0.49 -11.16 -0.62
CA GLN A 59 -0.74 -12.59 -0.74
C GLN A 59 -1.99 -13.02 0.02
N VAL A 60 -2.93 -13.65 -0.67
CA VAL A 60 -4.19 -14.17 -0.09
C VAL A 60 -4.34 -15.67 -0.31
N ILE A 61 -3.74 -16.21 -1.37
CA ILE A 61 -3.76 -17.64 -1.69
C ILE A 61 -2.37 -18.11 -2.13
N GLU A 62 -2.18 -19.44 -2.16
CA GLU A 62 -1.06 -20.07 -2.86
C GLU A 62 -1.41 -20.31 -4.35
N GLY A 63 -0.39 -20.41 -5.20
CA GLY A 63 -0.52 -20.74 -6.62
C GLY A 63 -0.16 -19.61 -7.58
N ASP A 64 -0.56 -19.75 -8.85
CA ASP A 64 -0.07 -18.91 -9.96
C ASP A 64 -0.43 -17.42 -9.86
N LYS A 65 -1.50 -17.09 -9.13
CA LYS A 65 -1.96 -15.71 -8.88
C LYS A 65 -2.22 -15.47 -7.40
N PRO A 66 -1.15 -15.39 -6.59
CA PRO A 66 -1.29 -15.39 -5.14
C PRO A 66 -1.75 -14.02 -4.60
N TYR A 67 -1.53 -12.96 -5.37
CA TYR A 67 -1.67 -11.58 -4.88
C TYR A 67 -3.00 -10.96 -5.29
N LEU A 68 -3.73 -10.42 -4.31
CA LEU A 68 -4.95 -9.65 -4.52
C LEU A 68 -4.62 -8.15 -4.39
N VAL A 69 -4.74 -7.39 -5.48
CA VAL A 69 -4.37 -5.96 -5.53
C VAL A 69 -5.62 -5.11 -5.78
N PRO A 70 -6.12 -4.35 -4.79
CA PRO A 70 -7.37 -3.59 -4.90
C PRO A 70 -7.22 -2.25 -5.62
N PHE A 71 -6.19 -2.08 -6.45
CA PHE A 71 -5.87 -0.79 -7.08
C PHE A 71 -6.08 -0.87 -8.58
N THR A 72 -7.03 -0.09 -9.07
CA THR A 72 -7.33 0.01 -10.48
C THR A 72 -7.95 1.36 -10.81
N GLN A 73 -7.76 1.81 -12.05
CA GLN A 73 -8.45 2.98 -12.61
C GLN A 73 -9.51 2.56 -13.65
N ALA A 74 -9.75 1.26 -13.81
CA ALA A 74 -10.78 0.75 -14.69
C ALA A 74 -12.16 0.99 -14.08
N GLN A 75 -13.11 1.44 -14.89
CA GLN A 75 -14.51 1.45 -14.50
C GLN A 75 -15.07 0.02 -14.51
N ASN A 76 -15.64 -0.43 -13.39
CA ASN A 76 -16.17 -1.78 -13.20
C ASN A 76 -15.13 -2.90 -13.47
N PRO A 77 -14.04 -2.96 -12.69
CA PRO A 77 -13.01 -3.98 -12.87
C PRO A 77 -13.60 -5.38 -12.65
N SER A 78 -13.22 -6.34 -13.49
CA SER A 78 -13.55 -7.74 -13.22
C SER A 78 -12.74 -8.22 -12.02
N GLU A 79 -13.32 -9.08 -11.18
CA GLU A 79 -12.60 -9.65 -10.03
C GLU A 79 -11.28 -10.31 -10.46
N THR A 80 -11.28 -11.01 -11.59
CA THR A 80 -10.07 -11.65 -12.17
C THR A 80 -8.95 -10.69 -12.53
N SER A 81 -9.25 -9.40 -12.74
CA SER A 81 -8.26 -8.36 -13.06
C SER A 81 -7.54 -7.84 -11.82
N LEU A 82 -8.08 -8.09 -10.63
CA LEU A 82 -7.50 -7.70 -9.34
C LEU A 82 -6.45 -8.72 -8.86
N TRP A 83 -6.40 -9.91 -9.46
CA TRP A 83 -5.45 -10.97 -9.12
C TRP A 83 -4.18 -10.89 -9.96
N PHE A 84 -3.05 -10.73 -9.28
CA PHE A 84 -1.71 -10.61 -9.87
C PHE A 84 -0.97 -11.95 -9.81
N ASN A 85 -0.11 -12.18 -10.79
CA ASN A 85 0.74 -13.38 -10.83
C ASN A 85 1.90 -13.30 -9.83
N GLU A 86 2.54 -14.44 -9.57
CA GLU A 86 3.72 -14.51 -8.68
C GLU A 86 4.92 -13.70 -9.20
N ASN A 87 5.04 -13.50 -10.52
CA ASN A 87 6.14 -12.77 -11.14
C ASN A 87 5.92 -11.25 -11.12
N VAL A 88 5.76 -10.71 -9.92
CA VAL A 88 5.58 -9.27 -9.69
C VAL A 88 6.84 -8.49 -10.06
N ALA A 89 8.03 -9.04 -9.75
CA ALA A 89 9.30 -8.43 -10.13
C ALA A 89 9.35 -8.06 -11.62
N GLY A 90 8.80 -8.90 -12.50
CA GLY A 90 8.69 -8.60 -13.93
C GLY A 90 7.77 -7.42 -14.26
N THR A 91 6.72 -7.17 -13.48
CA THR A 91 5.78 -6.04 -13.68
C THR A 91 6.44 -4.70 -13.40
N TYR A 92 7.34 -4.67 -12.42
CA TYR A 92 7.99 -3.45 -11.96
C TYR A 92 9.47 -3.35 -12.37
N ALA A 93 9.99 -4.36 -13.07
CA ALA A 93 11.31 -4.29 -13.66
C ALA A 93 11.45 -3.01 -14.51
N PRO A 94 12.59 -2.32 -14.47
CA PRO A 94 12.82 -1.11 -15.28
C PRO A 94 12.48 -1.26 -16.75
N SER A 95 12.75 -2.42 -17.35
CA SER A 95 12.44 -2.73 -18.75
C SER A 95 10.94 -2.79 -19.06
N SER A 96 10.11 -3.03 -18.05
CA SER A 96 8.66 -3.15 -18.17
C SER A 96 7.94 -1.82 -17.93
N LEU A 97 8.61 -0.88 -17.26
CA LEU A 97 8.06 0.44 -16.95
C LEU A 97 8.39 1.42 -18.08
N ARG A 98 7.35 1.99 -18.67
CA ARG A 98 7.51 3.12 -19.61
C ARG A 98 7.87 4.37 -18.82
N SER A 99 8.63 5.29 -19.40
CA SER A 99 8.94 6.59 -18.78
C SER A 99 7.70 7.38 -18.37
N THR A 100 6.58 7.20 -19.06
CA THR A 100 5.28 7.83 -18.75
C THR A 100 4.46 7.09 -17.69
N SER A 101 4.96 5.97 -17.14
CA SER A 101 4.22 5.22 -16.12
C SER A 101 4.15 6.04 -14.84
N PRO A 102 3.03 6.03 -14.09
CA PRO A 102 2.89 6.78 -12.85
C PRO A 102 4.03 6.61 -11.85
N LEU A 103 4.52 5.37 -11.66
CA LEU A 103 5.64 5.12 -10.75
C LEU A 103 6.94 5.85 -11.18
N MET A 104 7.20 5.95 -12.49
CA MET A 104 8.36 6.68 -13.03
C MET A 104 8.22 8.20 -12.91
N GLN A 105 7.03 8.72 -12.59
CA GLN A 105 6.83 10.13 -12.27
C GLN A 105 7.17 10.42 -10.80
N VAL A 106 7.05 9.40 -9.93
CA VAL A 106 7.20 9.53 -8.48
C VAL A 106 8.60 9.12 -8.01
N ALA A 107 9.25 8.21 -8.74
CA ALA A 107 10.57 7.72 -8.42
C ALA A 107 11.48 7.67 -9.67
N THR A 108 12.77 7.87 -9.44
CA THR A 108 13.82 7.78 -10.45
C THR A 108 14.60 6.48 -10.27
N LEU A 109 14.88 5.79 -11.38
CA LEU A 109 15.80 4.67 -11.39
C LEU A 109 17.24 5.21 -11.45
N GLU A 110 18.02 4.96 -10.40
CA GLU A 110 19.43 5.35 -10.30
C GLU A 110 20.35 4.28 -10.92
N GLU A 111 20.07 3.00 -10.66
CA GLU A 111 20.80 1.87 -11.22
C GLU A 111 19.82 0.82 -11.75
N GLY A 112 20.08 0.29 -12.94
CA GLY A 112 19.25 -0.75 -13.57
C GLY A 112 19.74 -2.18 -13.30
N GLY A 113 18.96 -3.17 -13.76
CA GLY A 113 19.30 -4.59 -13.68
C GLY A 113 18.66 -5.31 -12.50
N HIS A 114 19.21 -6.48 -12.13
CA HIS A 114 18.65 -7.38 -11.11
C HIS A 114 18.60 -6.75 -9.71
N ASN A 115 19.51 -5.80 -9.42
CA ASN A 115 19.59 -5.10 -8.14
C ASN A 115 19.28 -3.60 -8.33
N ALA A 116 18.22 -3.32 -9.10
CA ALA A 116 17.82 -1.96 -9.43
C ALA A 116 17.75 -1.06 -8.17
N LYS A 117 18.33 0.13 -8.29
CA LYS A 117 18.33 1.15 -7.24
C LYS A 117 17.43 2.29 -7.62
N TRP A 118 16.62 2.72 -6.66
CA TRP A 118 15.60 3.73 -6.86
C TRP A 118 15.81 4.90 -5.91
N ALA A 119 15.37 6.08 -6.36
CA ALA A 119 15.22 7.25 -5.54
C ALA A 119 13.77 7.75 -5.61
N LEU A 120 13.16 8.03 -4.47
CA LEU A 120 11.94 8.82 -4.42
C LEU A 120 12.27 10.26 -4.79
N ASN A 121 11.51 10.83 -5.72
CA ASN A 121 11.70 12.21 -6.15
C ASN A 121 11.38 13.19 -5.00
N THR A 122 11.90 14.41 -5.08
CA THR A 122 11.49 15.47 -4.14
C THR A 122 9.99 15.67 -4.19
N ASP A 123 9.36 15.83 -3.01
CA ASP A 123 7.90 15.91 -2.87
C ASP A 123 7.15 14.71 -3.49
N HIS A 124 7.73 13.50 -3.44
CA HIS A 124 7.15 12.27 -4.02
C HIS A 124 5.69 12.04 -3.59
N TRP A 125 5.27 12.42 -2.39
CA TRP A 125 3.88 12.29 -1.94
C TRP A 125 2.90 13.14 -2.75
N LYS A 126 3.31 14.33 -3.21
CA LYS A 126 2.50 15.17 -4.11
C LYS A 126 2.42 14.54 -5.50
N LEU A 127 3.55 14.01 -5.97
CA LEU A 127 3.64 13.32 -7.26
C LEU A 127 2.83 12.02 -7.25
N ALA A 128 2.83 11.28 -6.14
CA ALA A 128 2.01 10.10 -5.94
C ALA A 128 0.54 10.47 -5.98
N ARG A 129 0.12 11.50 -5.23
CA ARG A 129 -1.26 11.98 -5.30
C ARG A 129 -1.68 12.31 -6.73
N LEU A 130 -0.85 13.08 -7.45
CA LEU A 130 -1.16 13.50 -8.81
C LEU A 130 -1.19 12.34 -9.82
N ASN A 131 -0.18 11.46 -9.81
CA ASN A 131 0.02 10.49 -10.88
C ASN A 131 -0.50 9.09 -10.55
N ILE A 132 -0.51 8.71 -9.27
CA ILE A 132 -0.95 7.39 -8.81
C ILE A 132 -2.44 7.41 -8.45
N SER A 133 -2.93 8.43 -7.75
CA SER A 133 -4.34 8.49 -7.32
C SER A 133 -5.17 9.57 -8.04
N ASP A 134 -4.73 9.98 -9.23
CA ASP A 134 -5.45 10.93 -10.10
C ASP A 134 -5.85 12.27 -9.42
N GLY A 135 -5.01 12.73 -8.49
CA GLY A 135 -5.23 13.95 -7.72
C GLY A 135 -6.07 13.75 -6.44
N GLU A 136 -6.64 12.56 -6.23
CA GLU A 136 -7.44 12.23 -5.05
C GLU A 136 -6.56 11.76 -3.89
N GLN A 137 -7.04 11.96 -2.66
CA GLN A 137 -6.40 11.38 -1.48
C GLN A 137 -6.72 9.89 -1.37
N ILE A 138 -5.82 9.14 -0.75
CA ILE A 138 -5.96 7.69 -0.57
C ILE A 138 -6.62 7.42 0.80
N PRO A 139 -7.71 6.62 0.86
CA PRO A 139 -8.43 6.32 2.09
C PRO A 139 -7.57 5.43 3.01
N ILE A 140 -6.95 6.04 4.02
CA ILE A 140 -5.89 5.37 4.78
C ILE A 140 -6.39 4.33 5.75
N GLU A 141 -7.59 4.48 6.30
CA GLU A 141 -8.15 3.50 7.22
C GLU A 141 -8.47 2.23 6.45
N SER A 142 -9.09 2.36 5.26
CA SER A 142 -9.35 1.23 4.38
C SER A 142 -8.06 0.58 3.85
N LEU A 143 -7.05 1.39 3.47
CA LEU A 143 -5.75 0.88 3.03
C LEU A 143 -5.08 0.06 4.14
N SER A 144 -5.00 0.62 5.35
CA SER A 144 -4.36 -0.01 6.49
C SER A 144 -5.09 -1.29 6.90
N ALA A 145 -6.43 -1.27 6.91
CA ALA A 145 -7.25 -2.44 7.19
C ALA A 145 -7.04 -3.59 6.18
N PHE A 146 -6.83 -3.26 4.91
CA PHE A 146 -6.55 -4.26 3.88
C PHE A 146 -5.14 -4.85 4.00
N LEU A 147 -4.12 -3.99 4.14
CA LEU A 147 -2.72 -4.42 4.20
C LEU A 147 -2.43 -5.27 5.44
N PHE A 148 -3.04 -4.92 6.58
CA PHE A 148 -2.82 -5.63 7.85
C PHE A 148 -3.93 -6.61 8.22
N ARG A 149 -4.72 -7.06 7.26
CA ARG A 149 -5.86 -7.97 7.49
C ARG A 149 -5.49 -9.27 8.22
N ASP A 150 -4.25 -9.74 8.04
CA ASP A 150 -3.74 -11.01 8.56
C ASP A 150 -2.83 -10.81 9.80
N TYR A 151 -2.82 -9.60 10.37
CA TYR A 151 -1.98 -9.23 11.52
C TYR A 151 -2.82 -9.10 12.79
N ALA A 152 -2.20 -9.41 13.93
CA ALA A 152 -2.73 -9.13 15.26
C ALA A 152 -2.10 -7.85 15.82
N PHE A 153 -2.89 -7.08 16.57
CA PHE A 153 -2.48 -5.82 17.19
C PHE A 153 -2.53 -5.93 18.71
N ASP A 154 -1.40 -5.63 19.35
CA ASP A 154 -1.29 -5.51 20.81
C ASP A 154 -1.79 -4.13 21.26
N THR A 155 -3.04 -4.04 21.71
CA THR A 155 -3.65 -2.79 22.18
C THR A 155 -4.77 -3.07 23.17
N ASP A 156 -5.12 -2.09 23.99
CA ASP A 156 -6.28 -2.18 24.89
C ASP A 156 -7.54 -1.53 24.28
N ASP A 157 -7.39 -0.68 23.26
CA ASP A 157 -8.46 0.04 22.57
C ASP A 157 -8.23 0.00 21.04
N PRO A 158 -8.63 -1.09 20.35
CA PRO A 158 -8.43 -1.22 18.91
C PRO A 158 -9.40 -0.33 18.13
N SER A 159 -8.88 0.44 17.17
CA SER A 159 -9.66 1.38 16.37
C SER A 159 -9.00 1.63 15.00
N ALA A 160 -9.63 2.48 14.17
CA ALA A 160 -8.99 2.95 12.94
C ALA A 160 -7.62 3.59 13.21
N TYR A 161 -7.49 4.33 14.33
CA TYR A 161 -6.23 4.94 14.72
C TYR A 161 -5.13 3.90 14.98
N THR A 162 -5.45 2.72 15.52
CA THR A 162 -4.50 1.62 15.70
C THR A 162 -3.89 1.20 14.36
N LEU A 163 -4.73 1.02 13.34
CA LEU A 163 -4.30 0.60 12.00
C LEU A 163 -3.47 1.68 11.31
N VAL A 164 -3.94 2.93 11.39
CA VAL A 164 -3.25 4.08 10.77
C VAL A 164 -1.91 4.34 11.47
N SER A 165 -1.83 4.12 12.77
CA SER A 165 -0.57 4.23 13.53
C SER A 165 0.43 3.15 13.11
N ALA A 166 -0.01 1.91 13.00
CA ALA A 166 0.83 0.83 12.49
C ALA A 166 1.30 1.11 11.05
N PHE A 167 0.42 1.65 10.19
CA PHE A 167 0.80 2.05 8.84
C PHE A 167 1.85 3.17 8.86
N ALA A 168 1.63 4.21 9.66
CA ALA A 168 2.55 5.33 9.72
C ALA A 168 3.95 4.89 10.20
N GLU A 169 4.01 4.02 11.21
CA GLU A 169 5.25 3.43 11.70
C GLU A 169 5.93 2.58 10.61
N GLU A 170 5.20 1.61 10.04
CA GLU A 170 5.72 0.67 9.04
C GLU A 170 6.24 1.36 7.77
N PHE A 171 5.54 2.42 7.33
CA PHE A 171 5.87 3.14 6.10
C PHE A 171 6.66 4.45 6.34
N GLY A 172 7.11 4.71 7.57
CA GLY A 172 7.95 5.86 7.91
C GLY A 172 7.26 7.22 7.70
N TYR A 173 5.97 7.31 7.98
CA TYR A 173 5.22 8.56 7.97
C TYR A 173 5.05 9.15 9.37
N ASP A 174 5.00 10.47 9.44
CA ASP A 174 4.54 11.20 10.62
C ASP A 174 3.04 11.52 10.47
N ILE A 175 2.21 11.07 11.43
CA ILE A 175 0.76 11.32 11.39
C ILE A 175 0.52 12.82 11.59
N GLY A 176 -0.19 13.43 10.64
CA GLY A 176 -0.37 14.88 10.60
C GLY A 176 0.81 15.65 9.98
N GLY A 177 1.90 14.95 9.66
CA GLY A 177 2.98 15.47 8.85
C GLY A 177 2.52 15.84 7.44
N THR A 178 3.24 16.76 6.79
CA THR A 178 2.84 17.31 5.48
C THR A 178 2.67 16.25 4.40
N ALA A 179 3.55 15.23 4.37
CA ALA A 179 3.46 14.16 3.39
C ALA A 179 2.21 13.31 3.59
N PHE A 180 1.97 12.87 4.84
CA PHE A 180 0.83 12.04 5.20
C PHE A 180 -0.49 12.77 4.92
N ALA A 181 -0.65 13.99 5.47
CA ALA A 181 -1.87 14.77 5.32
C ALA A 181 -2.16 15.20 3.88
N HIS A 182 -1.15 15.23 3.00
CA HIS A 182 -1.35 15.55 1.60
C HIS A 182 -1.82 14.36 0.78
N LEU A 183 -1.25 13.17 1.01
CA LEU A 183 -1.50 11.98 0.20
C LEU A 183 -2.70 11.17 0.71
N TYR A 184 -2.94 11.17 2.02
CA TYR A 184 -3.92 10.30 2.66
C TYR A 184 -5.07 11.10 3.26
N GLU A 185 -6.27 10.53 3.19
CA GLU A 185 -7.44 11.02 3.93
C GLU A 185 -7.80 10.06 5.07
N THR A 186 -8.27 10.62 6.17
CA THR A 186 -8.77 9.90 7.36
C THR A 186 -10.28 10.07 7.47
N GLY A 187 -10.95 9.22 8.26
CA GLY A 187 -12.40 9.23 8.42
C GLY A 187 -13.13 8.59 7.24
N ASP A 188 -12.41 7.81 6.42
CA ASP A 188 -13.01 7.07 5.32
C ASP A 188 -13.81 5.85 5.83
N SER A 189 -13.52 5.33 7.02
CA SER A 189 -14.16 4.14 7.58
C SER A 189 -14.92 4.41 8.88
N ASN A 190 -15.67 3.40 9.36
CA ASN A 190 -16.28 3.38 10.69
C ASN A 190 -15.60 2.33 11.59
N ILE A 191 -14.29 2.12 11.43
CA ILE A 191 -13.53 1.13 12.19
C ILE A 191 -13.41 1.59 13.65
N THR A 192 -14.14 0.92 14.52
CA THR A 192 -14.13 1.07 15.98
C THR A 192 -13.78 -0.26 16.62
N GLU A 193 -13.79 -0.37 17.95
CA GLU A 193 -13.52 -1.63 18.67
C GLU A 193 -14.38 -2.81 18.15
N GLU A 194 -15.63 -2.55 17.77
CA GLU A 194 -16.54 -3.57 17.23
C GLU A 194 -16.08 -4.18 15.90
N ALA A 195 -15.15 -3.53 15.19
CA ALA A 195 -14.56 -4.02 13.96
C ALA A 195 -13.53 -5.14 14.19
N PHE A 196 -13.14 -5.38 15.44
CA PHE A 196 -12.11 -6.33 15.83
C PHE A 196 -12.69 -7.52 16.61
N GLU A 197 -11.90 -8.59 16.66
CA GLU A 197 -12.11 -9.75 17.50
C GLU A 197 -10.86 -9.97 18.34
N LYS A 198 -11.04 -10.39 19.60
CA LYS A 198 -9.91 -10.78 20.44
C LYS A 198 -9.25 -12.02 19.84
N HIS A 199 -7.94 -11.95 19.71
CA HIS A 199 -7.09 -13.05 19.31
C HIS A 199 -6.56 -13.74 20.57
N GLU A 200 -6.73 -15.07 20.65
CA GLU A 200 -6.31 -15.89 21.79
C GLU A 200 -4.83 -16.32 21.68
#